data_AF-A0A935XLE7-F1
#
_entry.id   AF-A0A935XLE7-F1
#
_cell.length_a   1.000
_cell.length_b   1.000
_cell.length_c   1.000
_cell.angle_alpha   90.00
_cell.angle_beta   90.00
_cell.angle_gamma   90.00
#
_symmetry.space_group_name_H-M   'P 1'
#
loop_
_entity.id
_entity.type
_entity.pdbx_description
1 polymer ?
#
loop_
_entity_poly.entity_id
_entity_poly.type
_entity_poly.pdbx_seq_one_letter_code
_entity_poly.pdbx_strand_id
1 'polypeptide(L)'
;MHAKDKNRLQMFRRVRDLLRSGPVAPEVEKSLARFEATIDRLTELAAQQEHRGRLTLAATQRSRLLAVRLRTELMAPIVRVGKSFLPASGPDAEAIKGALVKHRASDYEGLIASAEGMARLVAQQEAQFGEHGLPAGHVKLLSQVAGELRLAINTRGVEMGKRTAATSGAREVTREALRQMRIVQSLVVPRQAPNAEWMAAWRTATVVARVGGRARGGEVTGAVDASTVEAKAA
;
A
#
# COMPACT_ATOMS: atom_id res chain seq x y z
N MET A 1 0.58 -1.15 6.85
CA MET A 1 1.02 -0.76 8.20
C MET A 1 2.18 0.21 8.11
N HIS A 2 2.15 1.32 8.86
CA HIS A 2 3.27 2.27 8.89
C HIS A 2 4.53 1.57 9.42
N ALA A 3 5.70 1.99 8.95
CA ALA A 3 6.98 1.42 9.37
C ALA A 3 7.15 1.46 10.90
N LYS A 4 6.70 2.53 11.55
CA LYS A 4 6.73 2.69 13.01
C LYS A 4 5.93 1.59 13.74
N ASP A 5 4.75 1.25 13.24
CA ASP A 5 3.90 0.22 13.85
C ASP A 5 4.47 -1.19 13.59
N LYS A 6 5.11 -1.42 12.44
CA LYS A 6 5.85 -2.67 12.16
C LYS A 6 7.02 -2.88 13.12
N ASN A 7 7.80 -1.84 13.38
CA ASN A 7 8.93 -1.94 14.30
C ASN A 7 8.47 -2.16 15.75
N ARG A 8 7.35 -1.54 16.14
CA ARG A 8 6.73 -1.78 17.45
C ARG A 8 6.21 -3.20 17.59
N LEU A 9 5.56 -3.76 16.57
CA LEU A 9 5.15 -5.17 16.57
C LEU A 9 6.35 -6.11 16.76
N GLN A 10 7.48 -5.84 16.08
CA GLN A 10 8.71 -6.63 16.26
C GLN A 10 9.33 -6.48 17.65
N MET A 11 9.27 -5.29 18.25
CA MET A 11 9.64 -5.09 19.65
C MET A 11 8.72 -5.89 20.58
N PHE A 12 7.40 -5.84 20.40
CA PHE A 12 6.48 -6.60 21.25
C PHE A 12 6.70 -8.11 21.17
N ARG A 13 6.99 -8.65 19.98
CA ARG A 13 7.34 -10.06 19.81
C ARG A 13 8.60 -10.44 20.57
N ARG A 14 9.68 -9.66 20.44
CA ARG A 14 10.91 -9.89 21.22
C ARG A 14 10.67 -9.84 22.73
N VAL A 15 9.85 -8.90 23.20
CA VAL A 15 9.48 -8.81 24.62
C VAL A 15 8.67 -10.03 25.05
N ARG A 16 7.68 -10.47 24.27
CA ARG A 16 6.93 -11.70 24.54
C ARG A 16 7.85 -12.93 24.61
N ASP A 17 8.74 -13.08 23.64
CA ASP A 17 9.61 -14.24 23.55
C ASP A 17 10.58 -14.29 24.75
N LEU A 18 11.13 -13.14 25.17
CA LEU A 18 11.92 -13.02 26.41
C LEU A 18 11.11 -13.37 27.67
N LEU A 19 9.86 -12.89 27.75
CA LEU A 19 8.98 -13.17 28.88
C LEU A 19 8.62 -14.65 28.97
N ARG A 20 8.41 -15.33 27.84
CA ARG A 20 8.15 -16.78 27.79
C ARG A 20 9.37 -17.62 28.18
N SER A 21 10.58 -17.13 27.93
CA SER A 21 11.81 -17.83 28.30
C SER A 21 12.24 -17.63 29.76
N GLY A 22 11.68 -16.62 30.44
CA GLY A 22 12.02 -16.29 31.83
C GLY A 22 11.04 -16.90 32.84
N PRO A 23 11.37 -16.89 34.15
CA PRO A 23 10.44 -17.30 35.18
C PRO A 23 9.32 -16.26 35.30
N VAL A 24 8.13 -16.62 34.81
CA VAL A 24 6.91 -15.81 34.93
C VAL A 24 6.21 -16.22 36.22
N ALA A 25 6.06 -15.27 37.14
CA ALA A 25 5.28 -15.50 38.34
C ALA A 25 3.77 -15.59 37.99
N PRO A 26 2.98 -16.41 38.71
CA PRO A 26 1.57 -16.62 38.42
C PRO A 26 0.73 -15.33 38.43
N GLU A 27 1.15 -14.31 39.20
CA GLU A 27 0.46 -13.01 39.21
C GLU A 27 0.60 -12.22 37.89
N VAL A 28 1.60 -12.54 37.07
CA VAL A 28 1.89 -11.88 35.79
C VAL A 28 1.20 -12.56 34.61
N GLU A 29 0.81 -13.83 34.74
CA GLU A 29 0.22 -14.63 33.65
C GLU A 29 -0.98 -13.96 32.98
N LYS A 30 -1.92 -13.41 33.77
CA LYS A 30 -3.09 -12.71 33.23
C LYS A 30 -2.71 -11.47 32.42
N SER A 31 -1.73 -10.71 32.89
CA SER A 31 -1.23 -9.50 32.20
C SER A 31 -0.45 -9.87 30.93
N LEU A 32 0.34 -10.95 30.99
CA LEU A 32 1.05 -11.50 29.85
C LEU A 32 0.08 -12.00 28.78
N ALA A 33 -0.95 -12.76 29.15
CA ALA A 33 -1.97 -13.24 28.22
C ALA A 33 -2.71 -12.09 27.52
N ARG A 34 -3.01 -11.00 28.24
CA ARG A 34 -3.60 -9.78 27.64
C ARG A 34 -2.64 -9.12 26.66
N PHE A 35 -1.35 -9.02 27.01
CA PHE A 35 -0.33 -8.50 26.11
C PHE A 35 -0.20 -9.36 24.84
N GLU A 36 -0.16 -10.68 24.98
CA GLU A 36 -0.10 -11.62 23.85
C GLU A 36 -1.31 -11.48 22.93
N ALA A 37 -2.52 -11.41 23.47
CA ALA A 37 -3.74 -11.19 22.69
C ALA A 37 -3.68 -9.86 21.88
N THR A 38 -3.04 -8.83 22.40
CA THR A 38 -2.83 -7.57 21.66
C THR A 38 -1.81 -7.71 20.52
N ILE A 39 -0.78 -8.54 20.71
CA ILE A 39 0.22 -8.86 19.67
C ILE A 39 -0.43 -9.65 18.54
N ASP A 40 -1.29 -10.61 18.87
CA ASP A 40 -1.99 -11.44 17.89
C ASP A 40 -2.95 -10.59 17.04
N ARG A 41 -3.76 -9.72 17.67
CA ARG A 41 -4.59 -8.74 16.95
C ARG A 41 -3.76 -7.83 16.05
N LEU A 42 -2.61 -7.33 16.52
CA LEU A 42 -1.75 -6.46 15.72
C LEU A 42 -1.11 -7.22 14.55
N THR A 43 -0.82 -8.51 14.73
CA THR A 43 -0.31 -9.40 13.68
C THR A 43 -1.35 -9.63 12.60
N GLU A 44 -2.60 -9.90 12.98
CA GLU A 44 -3.70 -10.07 12.04
C GLU A 44 -3.94 -8.80 11.22
N LEU A 45 -4.01 -7.63 11.88
CA LEU A 45 -4.16 -6.33 11.21
C LEU A 45 -2.98 -6.05 10.25
N ALA A 46 -1.77 -6.43 10.61
CA ALA A 46 -0.60 -6.28 9.75
C ALA A 46 -0.73 -7.13 8.47
N ALA A 47 -1.14 -8.39 8.60
CA ALA A 47 -1.35 -9.30 7.47
C ALA A 47 -2.48 -8.80 6.55
N GLN A 48 -3.61 -8.39 7.11
CA GLN A 48 -4.72 -7.80 6.36
C GLN A 48 -4.28 -6.56 5.56
N GLN A 49 -3.47 -5.68 6.17
CA GLN A 49 -2.99 -4.46 5.50
C GLN A 49 -1.97 -4.75 4.38
N GLU A 50 -1.14 -5.78 4.52
CA GLU A 50 -0.21 -6.19 3.46
C GLU A 50 -0.96 -6.76 2.25
N HIS A 51 -1.90 -7.67 2.50
CA HIS A 51 -2.75 -8.24 1.46
C HIS A 51 -3.51 -7.14 0.69
N ARG A 52 -4.16 -6.21 1.42
CA ARG A 52 -4.84 -5.04 0.82
C ARG A 52 -3.89 -4.13 0.04
N GLY A 53 -2.64 -3.98 0.49
CA GLY A 53 -1.62 -3.21 -0.22
C GLY A 53 -1.34 -3.77 -1.62
N ARG A 54 -1.17 -5.09 -1.73
CA ARG A 54 -0.96 -5.77 -3.02
C ARG A 54 -2.19 -5.65 -3.92
N LEU A 55 -3.39 -5.86 -3.36
CA LEU A 55 -4.64 -5.69 -4.11
C LEU A 55 -4.83 -4.26 -4.64
N THR A 56 -4.44 -3.23 -3.87
CA THR A 56 -4.54 -1.82 -4.31
C THR A 56 -3.64 -1.54 -5.51
N LEU A 57 -2.43 -2.11 -5.55
CA LEU A 57 -1.52 -1.95 -6.68
C LEU A 57 -2.10 -2.61 -7.94
N ALA A 58 -2.59 -3.85 -7.81
CA ALA A 58 -3.24 -4.56 -8.90
C ALA A 58 -4.48 -3.80 -9.42
N ALA A 59 -5.32 -3.28 -8.52
CA ALA A 59 -6.48 -2.47 -8.88
C ALA A 59 -6.08 -1.19 -9.63
N THR A 60 -5.02 -0.50 -9.17
CA THR A 60 -4.51 0.70 -9.85
C THR A 60 -4.00 0.40 -11.25
N GLN A 61 -3.27 -0.71 -11.42
CA GLN A 61 -2.82 -1.17 -12.73
C GLN A 61 -4.01 -1.50 -13.63
N ARG A 62 -5.02 -2.21 -13.11
CA ARG A 62 -6.25 -2.52 -13.85
C ARG A 62 -6.98 -1.26 -14.34
N SER A 63 -7.21 -0.27 -13.47
CA SER A 63 -7.84 0.99 -13.87
C SER A 63 -7.04 1.73 -14.94
N ARG A 64 -5.70 1.71 -14.86
CA ARG A 64 -4.83 2.30 -15.90
C ARG A 64 -4.98 1.59 -17.23
N LEU A 65 -4.95 0.26 -17.23
CA LEU A 65 -5.12 -0.53 -18.46
C LEU A 65 -6.49 -0.30 -19.09
N LEU A 66 -7.57 -0.27 -18.29
CA LEU A 66 -8.92 0.05 -18.76
C LEU A 66 -8.98 1.46 -19.37
N ALA A 67 -8.38 2.46 -18.73
CA ALA A 67 -8.35 3.82 -19.24
C ALA A 67 -7.52 3.97 -20.53
N VAL A 68 -6.41 3.22 -20.66
CA VAL A 68 -5.63 3.17 -21.91
C VAL A 68 -6.48 2.55 -23.01
N ARG A 69 -7.02 1.34 -22.78
CA ARG A 69 -7.89 0.62 -23.70
C ARG A 69 -9.06 1.48 -24.19
N LEU A 70 -9.77 2.13 -23.27
CA LEU A 70 -10.88 3.01 -23.61
C LEU A 70 -10.46 4.11 -24.57
N ARG A 71 -9.32 4.78 -24.32
CA ARG A 71 -8.82 5.85 -25.20
C ARG A 71 -8.32 5.34 -26.53
N THR A 72 -7.41 4.36 -26.52
CA THR A 72 -6.62 3.99 -27.70
C THR A 72 -7.34 3.00 -28.61
N GLU A 73 -8.07 2.06 -28.04
CA GLU A 73 -8.71 0.97 -28.79
C GLU A 73 -10.18 1.25 -29.09
N LEU A 74 -10.88 2.02 -28.25
CA LEU A 74 -12.33 2.18 -28.37
C LEU A 74 -12.74 3.59 -28.83
N MET A 75 -12.22 4.64 -28.20
CA MET A 75 -12.54 6.03 -28.55
C MET A 75 -11.80 6.51 -29.81
N ALA A 76 -10.50 6.18 -29.96
CA ALA A 76 -9.71 6.65 -31.10
C ALA A 76 -10.22 6.17 -32.48
N PRO A 77 -10.71 4.92 -32.65
CA PRO A 77 -11.33 4.52 -33.91
C PRO A 77 -12.59 5.32 -34.25
N ILE A 78 -13.48 5.54 -33.28
CA ILE A 78 -14.69 6.36 -33.47
C ILE A 78 -14.32 7.74 -33.97
N VAL A 79 -13.27 8.33 -33.41
CA VAL A 79 -12.78 9.64 -33.85
C VAL A 79 -12.26 9.61 -35.28
N ARG A 80 -11.44 8.60 -35.62
CA ARG A 80 -10.86 8.48 -36.97
C ARG A 80 -11.96 8.32 -38.03
N VAL A 81 -12.94 7.48 -37.73
CA VAL A 81 -14.11 7.24 -38.59
C VAL A 81 -14.99 8.49 -38.65
N GLY A 82 -15.32 9.10 -37.52
CA GLY A 82 -16.14 10.31 -37.47
C GLY A 82 -15.52 11.47 -38.27
N LYS A 83 -14.19 11.62 -38.21
CA LYS A 83 -13.48 12.64 -38.99
C LYS A 83 -13.56 12.45 -40.52
N SER A 84 -13.89 11.26 -41.02
CA SER A 84 -13.94 11.02 -42.47
C SER A 84 -15.22 11.54 -43.12
N PHE A 85 -16.31 11.67 -42.36
CA PHE A 85 -17.62 12.02 -42.92
C PHE A 85 -18.36 13.14 -42.17
N LEU A 86 -18.01 13.43 -40.92
CA LEU A 86 -18.60 14.55 -40.21
C LEU A 86 -18.03 15.89 -40.74
N PRO A 87 -18.87 16.94 -40.79
CA PRO A 87 -18.41 18.25 -41.18
C PRO A 87 -17.32 18.77 -40.23
N ALA A 88 -16.44 19.64 -40.74
CA ALA A 88 -15.30 20.17 -39.97
C ALA A 88 -15.73 21.00 -38.73
N SER A 89 -16.96 21.50 -38.73
CA SER A 89 -17.60 22.31 -37.69
C SER A 89 -19.06 21.94 -37.52
N GLY A 90 -19.56 22.00 -36.28
CA GLY A 90 -20.93 21.64 -35.92
C GLY A 90 -20.98 20.97 -34.55
N PRO A 91 -22.17 20.84 -33.94
CA PRO A 91 -22.32 20.26 -32.59
C PRO A 91 -21.71 18.85 -32.50
N ASP A 92 -21.88 18.02 -33.53
CA ASP A 92 -21.34 16.64 -33.55
C ASP A 92 -19.81 16.61 -33.72
N ALA A 93 -19.27 17.50 -34.56
CA ALA A 93 -17.83 17.65 -34.75
C ALA A 93 -17.13 18.14 -33.48
N GLU A 94 -17.75 19.09 -32.78
CA GLU A 94 -17.26 19.59 -31.49
C GLU A 94 -17.44 18.55 -30.37
N ALA A 95 -18.49 17.72 -30.38
CA ALA A 95 -18.65 16.62 -29.44
C ALA A 95 -17.53 15.58 -29.57
N ILE A 96 -17.14 15.21 -30.81
CA ILE A 96 -16.01 14.30 -31.05
C ILE A 96 -14.68 14.93 -30.64
N LYS A 97 -14.46 16.21 -30.96
CA LYS A 97 -13.24 16.95 -30.55
C LYS A 97 -13.16 17.07 -29.02
N GLY A 98 -14.28 17.38 -28.36
CA GLY A 98 -14.39 17.48 -26.91
C GLY A 98 -14.09 16.15 -26.21
N ALA A 99 -14.55 15.04 -26.78
CA ALA A 99 -14.28 13.71 -26.24
C ALA A 99 -12.82 13.23 -26.44
N LEU A 100 -12.03 13.92 -27.27
CA LEU A 100 -10.59 13.72 -27.44
C LEU A 100 -9.72 14.62 -26.56
N VAL A 101 -10.32 15.54 -25.80
CA VAL A 101 -9.55 16.41 -24.91
C VAL A 101 -8.70 15.51 -24.01
N LYS A 102 -7.41 15.83 -23.97
CA LYS A 102 -6.43 15.08 -23.18
C LYS A 102 -6.75 15.27 -21.71
N HIS A 103 -7.59 14.39 -21.17
CA HIS A 103 -7.89 14.32 -19.75
C HIS A 103 -6.59 14.09 -18.97
N ARG A 104 -6.50 14.71 -17.79
CA ARG A 104 -5.39 14.42 -16.88
C ARG A 104 -5.36 12.91 -16.61
N ALA A 105 -4.17 12.34 -16.40
CA ALA A 105 -4.05 10.90 -16.16
C ALA A 105 -4.87 10.40 -14.95
N SER A 106 -5.25 11.30 -14.04
CA SER A 106 -6.10 11.05 -12.87
C SER A 106 -7.60 11.28 -13.09
N ASP A 107 -8.01 11.89 -14.20
CA ASP A 107 -9.41 12.24 -14.46
C ASP A 107 -10.13 11.10 -15.20
N TYR A 108 -10.48 10.07 -14.42
CA TYR A 108 -11.21 8.92 -14.97
C TYR A 108 -12.69 9.22 -15.20
N GLU A 109 -13.30 10.10 -14.40
CA GLU A 109 -14.72 10.48 -14.56
C GLU A 109 -14.93 11.27 -15.85
N GLY A 110 -14.07 12.26 -16.15
CA GLY A 110 -14.12 13.00 -17.41
C GLY A 110 -13.92 12.09 -18.62
N LEU A 111 -13.04 11.08 -18.49
CA LEU A 111 -12.84 10.07 -19.53
C LEU A 111 -14.08 9.19 -19.74
N ILE A 112 -14.73 8.73 -18.66
CA ILE A 112 -15.97 7.94 -18.75
C ILE A 112 -17.08 8.77 -19.40
N ALA A 113 -17.28 10.01 -18.96
CA ALA A 113 -18.28 10.91 -19.51
C ALA A 113 -18.06 11.15 -21.02
N SER A 114 -16.79 11.28 -21.43
CA SER A 114 -16.42 11.42 -22.84
C SER A 114 -16.75 10.16 -23.65
N ALA A 115 -16.47 8.97 -23.11
CA ALA A 115 -16.81 7.69 -23.75
C ALA A 115 -18.34 7.51 -23.88
N GLU A 116 -19.11 7.85 -22.84
CA GLU A 116 -20.57 7.82 -22.87
C GLU A 116 -21.16 8.85 -23.85
N GLY A 117 -20.50 10.00 -24.02
CA GLY A 117 -20.84 10.99 -25.04
C GLY A 117 -20.61 10.45 -26.45
N MET A 118 -19.45 9.85 -26.72
CA MET A 118 -19.16 9.20 -28.00
C MET A 118 -20.13 8.05 -28.30
N ALA A 119 -20.47 7.23 -27.31
CA ALA A 119 -21.42 6.14 -27.48
C ALA A 119 -22.79 6.66 -27.96
N ARG A 120 -23.27 7.76 -27.36
CA ARG A 120 -24.53 8.41 -27.75
C ARG A 120 -24.47 8.98 -29.17
N LEU A 121 -23.37 9.63 -29.53
CA LEU A 121 -23.18 10.18 -30.88
C LEU A 121 -23.16 9.08 -31.95
N VAL A 122 -22.42 7.99 -31.71
CA VAL A 122 -22.37 6.87 -32.66
C VAL A 122 -23.73 6.20 -32.77
N ALA A 123 -24.47 6.06 -31.67
CA ALA A 123 -25.82 5.49 -31.71
C ALA A 123 -26.80 6.33 -32.56
N GLN A 124 -26.64 7.66 -32.58
CA GLN A 124 -27.45 8.54 -33.43
C GLN A 124 -27.11 8.42 -34.92
N GLN A 125 -25.90 7.97 -35.25
CA GLN A 125 -25.37 7.92 -36.62
C GLN A 125 -24.86 6.50 -36.97
N GLU A 126 -25.48 5.46 -36.41
CA GLU A 126 -24.94 4.10 -36.44
C GLU A 126 -24.73 3.58 -37.88
N ALA A 127 -25.67 3.89 -38.79
CA ALA A 127 -25.56 3.54 -40.19
C ALA A 127 -24.32 4.16 -40.86
N GLN A 128 -24.08 5.45 -40.65
CA GLN A 128 -22.92 6.16 -41.23
C GLN A 128 -21.60 5.63 -40.66
N PHE A 129 -21.53 5.44 -39.34
CA PHE A 129 -20.34 4.84 -38.72
C PHE A 129 -20.08 3.41 -39.22
N GLY A 130 -21.13 2.62 -39.43
CA GLY A 130 -21.05 1.27 -39.99
C GLY A 130 -20.56 1.26 -41.44
N GLU A 131 -21.11 2.13 -42.30
CA GLU A 131 -20.68 2.30 -43.70
C GLU A 131 -19.20 2.69 -43.81
N HIS A 132 -18.72 3.51 -42.88
CA HIS A 132 -17.32 3.93 -42.81
C HIS A 132 -16.41 2.95 -42.02
N GLY A 133 -16.89 1.74 -41.73
CA GLY A 133 -16.06 0.63 -41.25
C GLY A 133 -15.92 0.50 -39.74
N LEU A 134 -16.78 1.16 -38.94
CA LEU A 134 -16.84 0.87 -37.51
C LEU A 134 -17.50 -0.50 -37.28
N PRO A 135 -16.84 -1.45 -36.58
CA PRO A 135 -17.40 -2.77 -36.36
C PRO A 135 -18.73 -2.74 -35.60
N ALA A 136 -19.65 -3.63 -35.98
CA ALA A 136 -20.88 -3.85 -35.23
C ALA A 136 -20.57 -4.22 -33.76
N GLY A 137 -21.29 -3.61 -32.82
CA GLY A 137 -21.08 -3.85 -31.38
C GLY A 137 -19.91 -3.08 -30.75
N HIS A 138 -19.15 -2.29 -31.50
CA HIS A 138 -18.05 -1.47 -30.97
C HIS A 138 -18.53 -0.50 -29.87
N VAL A 139 -19.70 0.12 -30.05
CA VAL A 139 -20.33 1.00 -29.05
C VAL A 139 -20.70 0.24 -27.78
N LYS A 140 -21.20 -0.99 -27.92
CA LYS A 140 -21.53 -1.84 -26.77
C LYS A 140 -20.28 -2.15 -25.95
N LEU A 141 -19.17 -2.46 -26.62
CA LEU A 141 -17.88 -2.71 -25.97
C LEU A 141 -17.33 -1.43 -25.30
N LEU A 142 -17.47 -0.26 -25.94
CA LEU A 142 -17.11 1.03 -25.35
C LEU A 142 -17.85 1.28 -24.03
N SER A 143 -19.18 1.14 -24.04
CA SER A 143 -20.01 1.33 -22.83
C SER A 143 -19.69 0.31 -21.75
N GLN A 144 -19.43 -0.95 -22.11
CA GLN A 144 -19.03 -1.99 -21.17
C GLN A 144 -17.71 -1.62 -20.46
N VAL A 145 -16.66 -1.28 -21.23
CA VAL A 145 -15.34 -0.94 -20.65
C VAL A 145 -15.40 0.34 -19.83
N ALA A 146 -16.22 1.32 -20.22
CA ALA A 146 -16.47 2.52 -19.42
C ALA A 146 -17.15 2.16 -18.08
N GLY A 147 -18.12 1.25 -18.09
CA GLY A 147 -18.77 0.73 -16.88
C GLY A 147 -17.80 -0.03 -15.96
N GLU A 148 -16.94 -0.89 -16.52
CA GLU A 148 -15.89 -1.58 -15.76
C GLU A 148 -14.91 -0.60 -15.09
N LEU A 149 -14.53 0.47 -15.80
CA LEU A 149 -13.69 1.53 -15.25
C LEU A 149 -14.41 2.29 -14.12
N ARG A 150 -15.69 2.62 -14.28
CA ARG A 150 -16.51 3.24 -13.23
C ARG A 150 -16.57 2.38 -11.96
N LEU A 151 -16.84 1.08 -12.11
CA LEU A 151 -16.84 0.13 -11.00
C LEU A 151 -15.48 0.10 -10.29
N ALA A 152 -14.37 0.07 -11.04
CA ALA A 152 -13.03 0.08 -10.47
C ALA A 152 -12.74 1.35 -9.65
N ILE A 153 -13.21 2.53 -10.08
CA ILE A 153 -13.07 3.79 -9.33
C ILE A 153 -13.89 3.76 -8.04
N ASN A 154 -15.15 3.32 -8.13
CA ASN A 154 -16.04 3.26 -6.97
C ASN A 154 -15.50 2.30 -5.89
N THR A 155 -15.01 1.12 -6.30
CA THR A 155 -14.34 0.19 -5.38
C THR A 155 -13.13 0.85 -4.71
N ARG A 156 -12.34 1.64 -5.44
CA ARG A 156 -11.20 2.35 -4.87
C ARG A 156 -11.61 3.33 -3.76
N GLY A 157 -12.71 4.06 -3.91
CA GLY A 157 -13.23 4.96 -2.88
C GLY A 157 -13.55 4.23 -1.58
N VAL A 158 -14.26 3.10 -1.68
CA VAL A 158 -14.59 2.23 -0.54
C VAL A 158 -13.34 1.66 0.12
N GLU A 159 -12.38 1.17 -0.66
CA GLU A 159 -11.13 0.61 -0.13
C GLU A 159 -10.24 1.66 0.55
N MET A 160 -10.27 2.91 0.08
CA MET A 160 -9.60 4.02 0.77
C MET A 160 -10.21 4.29 2.15
N GLY A 161 -11.55 4.28 2.26
CA GLY A 161 -12.24 4.39 3.55
C GLY A 161 -11.86 3.27 4.51
N LYS A 162 -11.89 2.01 4.04
CA LYS A 162 -11.46 0.83 4.81
C LYS A 162 -9.99 0.91 5.23
N ARG A 163 -9.11 1.45 4.39
CA ARG A 163 -7.69 1.62 4.71
C ARG A 163 -7.49 2.64 5.82
N THR A 164 -8.21 3.76 5.79
CA THR A 164 -8.17 4.77 6.85
C THR A 164 -8.64 4.18 8.19
N ALA A 165 -9.78 3.48 8.19
CA ALA A 165 -10.31 2.79 9.38
C ALA A 165 -9.36 1.70 9.90
N ALA A 166 -8.75 0.90 9.01
CA ALA A 166 -7.77 -0.10 9.42
C ALA A 166 -6.50 0.54 10.00
N THR A 167 -6.12 1.74 9.54
CA THR A 167 -4.95 2.46 10.05
C THR A 167 -5.23 3.05 11.44
N SER A 168 -6.42 3.59 11.69
CA SER A 168 -6.81 4.03 13.03
C SER A 168 -6.87 2.85 14.01
N GLY A 169 -7.50 1.74 13.61
CA GLY A 169 -7.58 0.53 14.44
C GLY A 169 -6.20 -0.03 14.81
N ALA A 170 -5.26 -0.12 13.85
CA ALA A 170 -3.90 -0.57 14.13
C ALA A 170 -3.16 0.35 15.14
N ARG A 171 -3.40 1.68 15.08
CA ARG A 171 -2.82 2.63 16.04
C ARG A 171 -3.38 2.43 17.45
N GLU A 172 -4.68 2.18 17.57
CA GLU A 172 -5.33 1.92 18.86
C GLU A 172 -4.81 0.64 19.50
N VAL A 173 -4.73 -0.46 18.73
CA VAL A 173 -4.17 -1.72 19.20
C VAL A 173 -2.69 -1.56 19.59
N THR A 174 -1.92 -0.75 18.85
CA THR A 174 -0.53 -0.44 19.21
C THR A 174 -0.43 0.31 20.54
N ARG A 175 -1.31 1.28 20.80
CA ARG A 175 -1.35 1.99 22.09
C ARG A 175 -1.73 1.04 23.23
N GLU A 176 -2.67 0.13 22.99
CA GLU A 176 -3.07 -0.87 23.96
C GLU A 176 -1.91 -1.84 24.28
N ALA A 177 -1.21 -2.34 23.27
CA ALA A 177 -0.02 -3.17 23.46
C ALA A 177 1.07 -2.44 24.26
N LEU A 178 1.28 -1.13 24.04
CA LEU A 178 2.19 -0.33 24.86
C LEU A 178 1.75 -0.23 26.33
N ARG A 179 0.43 -0.09 26.59
CA ARG A 179 -0.09 -0.06 27.96
C ARG A 179 0.12 -1.42 28.65
N GLN A 180 -0.25 -2.51 27.99
CA GLN A 180 -0.06 -3.86 28.52
C GLN A 180 1.42 -4.18 28.76
N MET A 181 2.31 -3.82 27.83
CA MET A 181 3.75 -3.96 28.01
C MET A 181 4.26 -3.22 29.25
N ARG A 182 3.80 -1.99 29.50
CA ARG A 182 4.19 -1.21 30.69
C ARG A 182 3.72 -1.87 31.99
N ILE A 183 2.50 -2.42 32.00
CA ILE A 183 1.98 -3.17 33.15
C ILE A 183 2.85 -4.39 33.42
N VAL A 184 3.14 -5.19 32.39
CA VAL A 184 4.03 -6.35 32.52
C VAL A 184 5.42 -5.93 32.99
N GLN A 185 5.97 -4.85 32.42
CA GLN A 185 7.25 -4.29 32.81
C GLN A 185 7.28 -3.92 34.30
N SER A 186 6.25 -3.26 34.82
CA SER A 186 6.20 -2.88 36.25
C SER A 186 6.14 -4.06 37.21
N LEU A 187 5.69 -5.23 36.73
CA LEU A 187 5.59 -6.44 37.56
C LEU A 187 6.86 -7.30 37.47
N VAL A 188 7.47 -7.39 36.29
CA VAL A 188 8.59 -8.31 36.03
C VAL A 188 9.94 -7.65 36.32
N VAL A 189 10.14 -6.40 35.92
CA VAL A 189 11.45 -5.74 36.03
C VAL A 189 11.98 -5.64 37.46
N PRO A 190 11.18 -5.24 38.48
CA PRO A 190 11.68 -5.17 39.86
C PRO A 190 12.15 -6.52 40.40
N ARG A 191 11.50 -7.61 39.99
CA ARG A 191 11.83 -8.97 40.44
C ARG A 191 13.09 -9.52 39.76
N GLN A 192 13.34 -9.11 38.52
CA GLN A 192 14.50 -9.54 37.74
C GLN A 192 15.69 -8.59 37.86
N ALA A 193 15.57 -7.49 38.61
CA ALA A 193 16.63 -6.49 38.78
C ALA A 193 17.99 -7.09 39.23
N PRO A 194 18.04 -8.12 40.10
CA PRO A 194 19.29 -8.78 40.47
C PRO A 194 19.94 -9.60 39.33
N ASN A 195 19.18 -10.00 38.30
CA ASN A 195 19.67 -10.79 37.18
C ASN A 195 20.19 -9.88 36.05
N ALA A 196 21.50 -9.63 36.05
CA ALA A 196 22.16 -8.73 35.10
C ALA A 196 21.99 -9.17 33.63
N GLU A 197 22.05 -10.48 33.36
CA GLU A 197 21.89 -11.04 32.01
C GLU A 197 20.47 -10.82 31.49
N TRP A 198 19.46 -11.13 32.31
CA TRP A 198 18.06 -10.90 31.95
C TRP A 198 17.77 -9.42 31.72
N MET A 199 18.32 -8.53 32.54
CA MET A 199 18.17 -7.09 32.37
C MET A 199 18.84 -6.57 31.10
N ALA A 200 19.97 -7.14 30.67
CA ALA A 200 20.59 -6.83 29.39
C ALA A 200 19.71 -7.29 28.21
N ALA A 201 19.15 -8.50 28.29
CA ALA A 201 18.19 -9.01 27.31
C ALA A 201 16.93 -8.13 27.22
N TRP A 202 16.40 -7.68 28.36
CA TRP A 202 15.24 -6.79 28.44
C TRP A 202 15.47 -5.45 27.73
N ARG A 203 16.62 -4.80 27.99
CA ARG A 203 16.99 -3.55 27.30
C ARG A 203 17.07 -3.76 25.79
N THR A 204 17.64 -4.87 25.35
CA THR A 204 17.75 -5.20 23.91
C THR A 204 16.38 -5.46 23.27
N ALA A 205 15.50 -6.19 23.96
CA ALA A 205 14.16 -6.53 23.47
C ALA A 205 13.24 -5.31 23.32
N THR A 206 13.36 -4.33 24.23
CA THR A 206 12.53 -3.11 24.28
C THR A 206 12.99 -1.99 23.36
N VAL A 207 14.18 -2.09 22.74
CA VAL A 207 14.63 -1.12 21.74
C VAL A 207 13.80 -1.25 20.46
N VAL A 208 13.11 -0.20 20.05
CA VAL A 208 12.48 -0.13 18.72
C VAL A 208 13.57 0.04 17.67
N ALA A 209 13.74 -0.95 16.78
CA ALA A 209 14.69 -0.84 15.66
C ALA A 209 14.36 0.41 14.83
N ARG A 210 15.37 1.26 14.56
CA ARG A 210 15.24 2.38 13.62
C ARG A 210 15.40 1.83 12.21
N VAL A 211 14.47 2.10 11.31
CA VAL A 211 14.67 1.79 9.88
C VAL A 211 15.68 2.80 9.33
N GLY A 212 16.89 2.32 9.01
CA GLY A 212 17.82 2.92 8.04
C GLY A 212 18.35 4.32 8.35
N GLY A 213 19.31 4.42 9.26
CA GLY A 213 20.39 5.40 9.14
C GLY A 213 21.60 4.69 8.54
N ARG A 214 22.02 5.12 7.35
CA ARG A 214 23.22 4.70 6.61
C ARG A 214 24.36 4.37 7.59
N ALA A 215 24.69 3.09 7.76
CA ALA A 215 25.91 2.68 8.44
C ALA A 215 27.09 3.11 7.56
N ARG A 216 27.71 4.24 7.92
CA ARG A 216 29.02 4.65 7.40
C ARG A 216 30.02 3.73 8.11
N GLY A 217 30.77 2.97 7.32
CA GLY A 217 31.71 1.96 7.80
C GLY A 217 32.69 2.49 8.83
N GLY A 218 32.79 1.79 9.95
CA GLY A 218 33.96 1.78 10.81
C GLY A 218 34.67 0.46 10.56
N GLU A 219 35.50 0.44 9.54
CA GLU A 219 36.48 -0.59 9.28
C GLU A 219 37.52 -0.52 10.40
N VAL A 220 37.43 -1.44 11.37
CA VAL A 220 38.49 -1.65 12.35
C VAL A 220 39.50 -2.58 11.68
N THR A 221 40.47 -1.99 10.99
CA THR A 221 41.73 -2.63 10.65
C THR A 221 42.51 -2.87 11.94
N GLY A 222 42.56 -4.14 12.35
CA GLY A 222 43.39 -4.62 13.44
C GLY A 222 44.19 -5.84 12.98
N ALA A 223 44.99 -5.68 11.92
CA ALA A 223 46.05 -6.62 11.59
C ALA A 223 47.26 -6.25 12.45
N VAL A 224 47.45 -6.97 13.55
CA VAL A 224 48.70 -6.96 14.31
C VAL A 224 49.56 -8.08 13.76
N ASP A 225 50.47 -7.73 12.86
CA ASP A 225 51.67 -8.50 12.57
C ASP A 225 52.80 -7.52 12.27
N ALA A 226 53.76 -7.44 13.19
CA ALA A 226 55.12 -7.01 12.92
C ALA A 226 55.99 -7.40 14.12
N SER A 227 56.49 -8.65 14.09
CA SER A 227 57.76 -8.94 14.74
C SER A 227 58.88 -8.24 13.95
N THR A 228 59.96 -7.93 14.67
CA THR A 228 61.31 -7.70 14.15
C THR A 228 61.54 -6.37 13.44
N VAL A 229 62.24 -5.43 14.09
CA VAL A 229 63.61 -5.05 13.70
C VAL A 229 64.37 -4.51 14.92
N GLU A 230 65.52 -5.12 15.07
CA GLU A 230 66.64 -4.90 15.97
C GLU A 230 67.40 -3.59 15.67
N ALA A 231 68.16 -3.13 16.67
CA ALA A 231 69.40 -2.36 16.56
C ALA A 231 69.38 -0.82 16.80
N LYS A 232 70.06 -0.48 17.91
CA LYS A 232 71.18 0.49 18.04
C LYS A 232 70.83 1.93 18.46
N ALA A 233 71.11 2.26 19.73
CA ALA A 233 72.19 3.17 20.15
C ALA A 233 72.07 3.56 21.63
N ALA A 234 73.03 3.10 22.45
CA ALA A 234 73.77 3.79 23.51
C ALA A 234 74.28 2.78 24.54
#